data_AF-A0A819C005-F1
#
_entry.id   AF-A0A819C005-F1
#
_cell.length_a   1.000
_cell.length_b   1.000
_cell.length_c   1.000
_cell.angle_alpha   90.00
_cell.angle_beta   90.00
_cell.angle_gamma   90.00
#
_symmetry.space_group_name_H-M   'P 1'
#
loop_
_entity.id
_entity.type
_entity.pdbx_description
1 polymer ?
#
loop_
_entity_poly.entity_id
_entity_poly.type
_entity_poly.pdbx_seq_one_letter_code
_entity_poly.pdbx_strand_id
1 'polypeptide(L)'
;MSSASNTVPATPVVDSIETIFFKATSPIHKSADPNLMNLFCSKVNADPEGHHQAIRLIAHKIQSPQEHEALRTLELLDVCVQSCGRRFHQEIGKFRFLNEMIKLVSPKYLANHTSEKVKKKVIELLYTWTQSLPNEVKINEAYQMLKQKSKTLQRLLKSRKPEDLEQANALIKSLVKKDEEKIEKLSNRAIELEKVQNNIRVLSEMLIHYNHSTVTEAEKETMSYLRDELEKFRPVLFRLATESEDGDEGLGEILLASDSLSRVLSQYERLVTQDHYNKDVEIEFIYFEIIENVLR
;
A
#
# COMPACT_ATOMS: atom_id res chain seq x y z
N MET A 1 -47.24 47.14 -7.65
CA MET A 1 -46.45 46.41 -6.64
C MET A 1 -45.60 45.40 -7.38
N SER A 2 -44.36 45.76 -7.72
CA SER A 2 -43.43 44.85 -8.40
C SER A 2 -42.28 44.60 -7.43
N SER A 3 -42.18 43.36 -6.97
CA SER A 3 -41.17 42.86 -6.04
C SER A 3 -39.80 42.83 -6.69
N ALA A 4 -38.89 43.67 -6.21
CA ALA A 4 -37.48 43.60 -6.56
C ALA A 4 -36.84 42.37 -5.90
N SER A 5 -36.56 41.34 -6.70
CA SER A 5 -35.71 40.22 -6.29
C SER A 5 -34.26 40.68 -6.27
N ASN A 6 -33.74 40.91 -5.06
CA ASN A 6 -32.31 41.13 -4.81
C ASN A 6 -31.55 39.82 -5.11
N THR A 7 -30.89 39.75 -6.26
CA THR A 7 -29.86 38.73 -6.51
C THR A 7 -28.54 39.21 -5.91
N VAL A 8 -28.15 38.60 -4.79
CA VAL A 8 -26.81 38.71 -4.21
C VAL A 8 -25.80 38.19 -5.25
N PRO A 9 -24.72 38.92 -5.58
CA PRO A 9 -23.69 38.40 -6.48
C PRO A 9 -22.96 37.24 -5.80
N ALA A 10 -22.87 36.09 -6.48
CA ALA A 10 -22.06 34.98 -6.04
C ALA A 10 -20.59 35.41 -5.90
N THR A 11 -20.03 35.30 -4.71
CA THR A 11 -18.59 35.46 -4.47
C THR A 11 -17.82 34.44 -5.34
N PRO A 12 -16.76 34.83 -6.06
CA PRO A 12 -15.98 33.89 -6.86
C PRO A 12 -15.35 32.85 -5.92
N VAL A 13 -15.63 31.57 -6.16
CA VAL A 13 -15.00 30.46 -5.43
C VAL A 13 -13.52 30.51 -5.74
N VAL A 14 -12.73 31.04 -4.81
CA VAL A 14 -11.28 31.01 -4.92
C VAL A 14 -10.85 29.58 -4.63
N ASP A 15 -10.45 28.85 -5.68
CA ASP A 15 -9.97 27.48 -5.54
C ASP A 15 -8.86 27.42 -4.48
N SER A 16 -8.98 26.45 -3.57
CA SER A 16 -8.00 26.19 -2.52
C SER A 16 -6.69 25.64 -3.09
N ILE A 17 -5.58 25.73 -2.33
CA ILE A 17 -4.29 25.15 -2.70
C ILE A 17 -4.44 23.65 -3.01
N GLU A 18 -5.22 22.95 -2.20
CA GLU A 18 -5.52 21.52 -2.38
C GLU A 18 -6.30 21.23 -3.66
N THR A 19 -7.32 22.04 -3.97
CA THR A 19 -8.10 21.90 -5.20
C THR A 19 -7.22 22.08 -6.43
N ILE A 20 -6.35 23.10 -6.43
CA ILE A 20 -5.44 23.37 -7.55
C ILE A 20 -4.39 22.26 -7.67
N PHE A 21 -3.88 21.77 -6.54
CA PHE A 21 -2.94 20.65 -6.50
C PHE A 21 -3.51 19.43 -7.22
N PHE A 22 -4.70 18.96 -6.85
CA PHE A 22 -5.29 17.76 -7.45
C PHE A 22 -5.62 17.94 -8.94
N LYS A 23 -5.96 19.16 -9.37
CA LYS A 23 -6.11 19.49 -10.79
C LYS A 23 -4.76 19.38 -11.52
N ALA A 24 -3.69 19.94 -10.94
CA ALA A 24 -2.34 19.94 -11.53
C ALA A 24 -1.70 18.53 -11.57
N THR A 25 -2.01 17.66 -10.61
CA THR A 25 -1.44 16.30 -10.52
C THR A 25 -2.37 15.21 -11.07
N SER A 26 -3.47 15.57 -11.71
CA SER A 26 -4.46 14.60 -12.19
C SER A 26 -3.85 13.66 -13.26
N PRO A 27 -4.07 12.34 -13.15
CA PRO A 27 -3.56 11.35 -14.10
C PRO A 27 -4.26 11.41 -15.47
N ILE A 28 -5.36 12.16 -15.57
CA ILE A 28 -6.17 12.31 -16.79
C ILE A 28 -5.46 13.17 -17.84
N HIS A 29 -4.57 14.09 -17.42
CA HIS A 29 -3.90 15.01 -18.32
C HIS A 29 -2.67 14.39 -18.99
N LYS A 30 -2.64 14.42 -20.33
CA LYS A 30 -1.53 13.89 -21.17
C LYS A 30 -0.20 14.60 -20.94
N SER A 31 -0.21 15.89 -20.57
CA SER A 31 0.97 16.69 -20.24
C SER A 31 0.72 17.54 -18.99
N ALA A 32 1.81 17.98 -18.34
CA ALA A 32 1.75 18.99 -17.30
C ALA A 32 1.08 20.25 -17.87
N ASP A 33 0.15 20.85 -17.14
CA ASP A 33 -0.41 22.16 -17.48
C ASP A 33 0.42 23.24 -16.78
N PRO A 34 1.27 23.98 -17.51
CA PRO A 34 2.14 24.99 -16.91
C PRO A 34 1.33 26.11 -16.23
N ASN A 35 0.13 26.40 -16.72
CA ASN A 35 -0.71 27.44 -16.13
C ASN A 35 -1.23 27.02 -14.76
N LEU A 36 -1.65 25.76 -14.61
CA LEU A 36 -2.08 25.22 -13.32
C LEU A 36 -0.92 25.12 -12.33
N MET A 37 0.27 24.71 -12.79
CA MET A 37 1.46 24.65 -11.94
C MET A 37 1.90 26.04 -11.45
N ASN A 38 1.89 27.04 -12.34
CA ASN A 38 2.20 28.43 -11.99
C ASN A 38 1.14 29.03 -11.05
N LEU A 39 -0.15 28.72 -11.29
CA LEU A 39 -1.24 29.13 -10.41
C LEU A 39 -1.08 28.53 -9.01
N PHE A 40 -0.71 27.25 -8.91
CA PHE A 40 -0.41 26.59 -7.64
C PHE A 40 0.71 27.33 -6.90
N CYS A 41 1.84 27.60 -7.56
CA CYS A 41 2.97 28.32 -6.96
C CYS A 41 2.58 29.73 -6.50
N SER A 42 1.78 30.45 -7.30
CA SER A 42 1.26 31.77 -6.94
C SER A 42 0.43 31.72 -5.66
N LYS A 43 -0.45 30.72 -5.52
CA LYS A 43 -1.25 30.52 -4.31
C LYS A 43 -0.42 30.14 -3.11
N VAL A 44 0.55 29.25 -3.28
CA VAL A 44 1.49 28.85 -2.23
C VAL A 44 2.29 30.04 -1.70
N ASN A 45 2.70 30.95 -2.59
CA ASN A 45 3.45 32.14 -2.20
C ASN A 45 2.57 33.22 -1.54
N ALA A 46 1.28 33.30 -1.90
CA ALA A 46 0.33 34.25 -1.34
C ALA A 46 -0.15 33.89 0.07
N ASP A 47 -0.23 32.60 0.38
CA ASP A 47 -0.65 32.09 1.70
C ASP A 47 0.56 31.97 2.65
N PRO A 48 0.53 32.58 3.86
CA PRO A 48 1.56 32.39 4.88
C PRO A 48 1.89 30.92 5.16
N GLU A 49 0.89 30.04 5.20
CA GLU A 49 1.01 28.60 5.46
C GLU A 49 1.00 27.75 4.18
N GLY A 50 1.00 28.39 3.00
CA GLY A 50 0.91 27.70 1.72
C GLY A 50 2.04 26.70 1.49
N HIS A 51 3.25 27.03 1.95
CA HIS A 51 4.41 26.15 1.86
C HIS A 51 4.24 24.85 2.65
N HIS A 52 3.74 24.89 3.89
CA HIS A 52 3.46 23.68 4.67
C HIS A 52 2.39 22.80 4.01
N GLN A 53 1.31 23.41 3.50
CA GLN A 53 0.24 22.70 2.80
C GLN A 53 0.77 22.02 1.53
N ALA A 54 1.53 22.75 0.71
CA ALA A 54 2.11 22.23 -0.53
C ALA A 54 3.06 21.05 -0.26
N ILE A 55 3.98 21.19 0.69
CA ILE A 55 4.95 20.16 1.03
C ILE A 55 4.26 18.89 1.50
N ARG A 56 3.22 19.01 2.33
CA ARG A 56 2.43 17.87 2.80
C ARG A 56 1.74 17.13 1.66
N LEU A 57 1.09 17.87 0.75
CA LEU A 57 0.41 17.29 -0.41
C LEU A 57 1.39 16.59 -1.35
N ILE A 58 2.51 17.25 -1.66
CA ILE A 58 3.58 16.72 -2.51
C ILE A 58 4.16 15.44 -1.89
N ALA A 59 4.55 15.46 -0.62
CA ALA A 59 5.17 14.33 0.05
C ALA A 59 4.30 13.06 0.03
N HIS A 60 2.98 13.22 0.18
CA HIS A 60 2.03 12.12 0.08
C HIS A 60 1.91 11.59 -1.36
N LYS A 61 1.91 12.48 -2.36
CA LYS A 61 1.57 12.14 -3.75
C LYS A 61 2.74 11.70 -4.62
N ILE A 62 3.98 12.06 -4.27
CA ILE A 62 5.18 11.48 -4.90
C ILE A 62 5.29 9.96 -4.65
N GLN A 63 4.64 9.45 -3.60
CA GLN A 63 4.56 8.02 -3.25
C GLN A 63 3.36 7.31 -3.89
N SER A 64 2.63 7.98 -4.80
CA SER A 64 1.53 7.32 -5.49
C SER A 64 2.01 6.08 -6.23
N PRO A 65 1.30 4.93 -6.13
CA PRO A 65 1.61 3.74 -6.92
C PRO A 65 1.35 3.97 -8.42
N GLN A 66 0.59 5.00 -8.78
CA GLN A 66 0.37 5.38 -10.17
C GLN A 66 1.56 6.18 -10.71
N GLU A 67 2.35 5.58 -11.61
CA GLU A 67 3.55 6.20 -12.22
C GLU A 67 3.28 7.64 -12.70
N HIS A 68 2.17 7.86 -13.40
CA HIS A 68 1.84 9.18 -13.96
C HIS A 68 1.56 10.22 -12.87
N GLU A 69 0.84 9.87 -11.81
CA GLU A 69 0.54 10.80 -10.71
C GLU A 69 1.81 11.17 -9.94
N ALA A 70 2.67 10.19 -9.65
CA ALA A 70 3.96 10.42 -9.01
C ALA A 70 4.87 11.33 -9.86
N LEU A 71 4.99 11.06 -11.17
CA LEU A 71 5.77 11.90 -12.09
C LEU A 71 5.23 13.33 -12.17
N ARG A 72 3.91 13.52 -12.28
CA ARG A 72 3.27 14.85 -12.28
C ARG A 72 3.54 15.62 -11.00
N THR A 73 3.49 14.93 -9.87
CA THR A 73 3.79 15.54 -8.57
C THR A 73 5.26 15.97 -8.50
N LEU A 74 6.19 15.18 -9.04
CA LEU A 74 7.61 15.55 -9.14
C LEU A 74 7.86 16.73 -10.10
N GLU A 75 7.14 16.80 -11.22
CA GLU A 75 7.18 17.96 -12.13
C GLU A 75 6.67 19.23 -11.42
N LEU A 76 5.55 19.15 -10.71
CA LEU A 76 5.02 20.28 -9.94
C LEU A 76 6.00 20.72 -8.83
N LEU A 77 6.64 19.76 -8.15
CA LEU A 77 7.66 20.04 -7.15
C LEU A 77 8.86 20.79 -7.74
N ASP A 78 9.32 20.42 -8.93
CA ASP A 78 10.38 21.14 -9.65
C ASP A 78 9.97 22.61 -9.91
N VAL A 79 8.77 22.82 -10.44
CA VAL A 79 8.23 24.18 -10.67
C VAL A 79 8.13 24.97 -9.36
N CYS A 80 7.71 24.33 -8.26
CA CYS A 80 7.67 24.96 -6.94
C CYS A 80 9.07 25.36 -6.46
N VAL A 81 10.11 24.54 -6.68
CA VAL A 81 11.47 24.93 -6.29
C VAL A 81 11.96 26.13 -7.08
N GLN A 82 11.59 26.24 -8.36
CA GLN A 82 11.97 27.36 -9.22
C GLN A 82 11.17 28.64 -8.92
N SER A 83 9.92 28.52 -8.45
CA SER A 83 8.97 29.63 -8.35
C SER A 83 8.65 30.06 -6.91
N CYS A 84 8.89 29.21 -5.92
CA CYS A 84 8.60 29.49 -4.51
C CYS A 84 9.83 30.05 -3.79
N GLY A 85 9.58 30.84 -2.73
CA GLY A 85 10.62 31.48 -1.95
C GLY A 85 11.27 30.59 -0.88
N ARG A 86 12.19 31.19 -0.13
CA ARG A 86 13.02 30.55 0.91
C ARG A 86 12.26 29.66 1.90
N ARG A 87 11.04 30.03 2.29
CA ARG A 87 10.20 29.23 3.21
C ARG A 87 9.93 27.83 2.67
N PHE A 88 9.68 27.70 1.37
CA PHE A 88 9.49 26.41 0.71
C PHE A 88 10.80 25.61 0.65
N HIS A 89 11.91 26.28 0.31
CA HIS A 89 13.24 25.67 0.25
C HIS A 89 13.70 25.09 1.60
N GLN A 90 13.42 25.79 2.70
CA GLN A 90 13.72 25.33 4.05
C GLN A 90 12.93 24.07 4.45
N GLU A 91 11.71 23.89 3.95
CA GLU A 91 10.92 22.68 4.22
C GLU A 91 11.44 21.48 3.42
N ILE A 92 11.72 21.64 2.12
CA ILE A 92 12.29 20.55 1.31
C ILE A 92 13.72 20.18 1.75
N GLY A 93 14.46 21.13 2.34
CA GLY A 93 15.79 20.91 2.89
C GLY A 93 15.80 20.11 4.19
N LYS A 94 14.65 19.85 4.82
CA LYS A 94 14.59 19.01 6.03
C LYS A 94 14.60 17.54 5.68
N PHE A 95 15.26 16.73 6.51
CA PHE A 95 15.21 15.26 6.41
C PHE A 95 13.79 14.70 6.46
N ARG A 96 12.84 15.39 7.11
CA ARG A 96 11.43 15.00 7.08
C ARG A 96 10.91 14.86 5.65
N PHE A 97 11.24 15.79 4.75
CA PHE A 97 10.84 15.72 3.35
C PHE A 97 11.79 14.85 2.53
N LEU A 98 13.11 15.01 2.71
CA LEU A 98 14.11 14.24 1.95
C LEU A 98 13.97 12.73 2.17
N ASN A 99 13.56 12.28 3.37
CA ASN A 99 13.31 10.87 3.63
C ASN A 99 12.14 10.33 2.80
N GLU A 100 11.10 11.11 2.55
CA GLU A 100 10.01 10.71 1.64
C GLU A 100 10.52 10.52 0.21
N MET A 101 11.45 11.36 -0.25
CA MET A 101 12.12 11.14 -1.54
C MET A 101 13.06 9.94 -1.54
N ILE A 102 13.82 9.72 -0.46
CA ILE A 102 14.75 8.59 -0.32
C ILE A 102 14.01 7.25 -0.33
N LYS A 103 12.80 7.18 0.27
CA LYS A 103 11.96 5.98 0.25
C LYS A 103 11.69 5.47 -1.16
N LEU A 104 11.50 6.38 -2.13
CA LEU A 104 11.21 6.05 -3.53
C LEU A 104 12.38 5.37 -4.26
N VAL A 105 13.62 5.61 -3.82
CA VAL A 105 14.84 5.18 -4.53
C VAL A 105 15.68 4.16 -3.76
N SER A 106 15.41 3.96 -2.48
CA SER A 106 16.10 2.97 -1.65
C SER A 106 15.38 1.61 -1.70
N PRO A 107 16.07 0.51 -2.06
CA PRO A 107 15.51 -0.85 -2.06
C PRO A 107 14.99 -1.33 -0.69
N LYS A 108 15.42 -0.67 0.40
CA LYS A 108 14.91 -0.92 1.76
C LYS A 108 13.47 -0.43 1.97
N TYR A 109 12.93 0.38 1.05
CA TYR A 109 11.61 0.99 1.17
C TYR A 109 10.82 0.73 -0.12
N LEU A 110 10.39 1.78 -0.84
CA LEU A 110 9.45 1.69 -1.96
C LEU A 110 10.11 1.44 -3.32
N ALA A 111 11.45 1.38 -3.42
CA ALA A 111 12.12 1.38 -4.73
C ALA A 111 11.81 0.16 -5.63
N ASN A 112 11.31 -0.93 -5.05
CA ASN A 112 10.90 -2.13 -5.80
C ASN A 112 9.50 -1.96 -6.41
N HIS A 113 8.65 -1.12 -5.82
CA HIS A 113 7.31 -0.80 -6.28
C HIS A 113 7.26 0.55 -7.04
N THR A 114 8.34 1.32 -6.96
CA THR A 114 8.49 2.58 -7.68
C THR A 114 9.10 2.34 -9.06
N SER A 115 8.48 2.91 -10.09
CA SER A 115 8.96 2.77 -11.45
C SER A 115 10.34 3.38 -11.67
N GLU A 116 11.08 2.86 -12.65
CA GLU A 116 12.43 3.34 -12.97
C GLU A 116 12.44 4.81 -13.41
N LYS A 117 11.37 5.30 -14.04
CA LYS A 117 11.25 6.71 -14.44
C LYS A 117 11.14 7.63 -13.22
N VAL A 118 10.31 7.27 -12.24
CA VAL A 118 10.13 8.03 -10.99
C VAL A 118 11.45 8.07 -10.22
N LYS A 119 12.13 6.93 -10.07
CA LYS A 119 13.44 6.85 -9.40
C LYS A 119 14.48 7.75 -10.05
N LYS A 120 14.58 7.73 -11.38
CA LYS A 120 15.48 8.61 -12.14
C LYS A 120 15.16 10.09 -11.91
N LYS A 121 13.88 10.48 -11.96
CA LYS A 121 13.48 11.88 -11.77
C LYS A 121 13.77 12.38 -10.35
N VAL A 122 13.57 11.56 -9.32
CA VAL A 122 13.94 11.90 -7.93
C VAL A 122 15.44 12.21 -7.82
N ILE A 123 16.29 11.36 -8.40
CA ILE A 123 17.75 11.54 -8.35
C ILE A 123 18.17 12.80 -9.14
N GLU A 124 17.54 13.06 -10.29
CA GLU A 124 17.76 14.24 -11.11
C GLU A 124 17.40 15.54 -10.37
N LEU A 125 16.25 15.57 -9.70
CA LEU A 125 15.83 16.72 -8.89
C LEU A 125 16.78 16.98 -7.73
N LEU A 126 17.11 15.95 -6.95
CA LEU A 126 18.05 16.08 -5.83
C LEU A 126 19.41 16.59 -6.30
N TYR A 127 19.92 16.10 -7.44
CA TYR A 127 21.14 16.62 -8.05
C TYR A 127 21.01 18.10 -8.42
N THR A 128 19.96 18.47 -9.12
CA THR A 128 19.71 19.86 -9.56
C THR A 128 19.67 20.79 -8.35
N TRP A 129 19.00 20.38 -7.27
CA TRP A 129 18.90 21.16 -6.04
C TRP A 129 20.22 21.28 -5.28
N THR A 130 21.15 20.34 -5.41
CA THR A 130 22.52 20.56 -4.87
C THR A 130 23.23 21.74 -5.52
N GLN A 131 22.84 22.12 -6.75
CA GLN A 131 23.40 23.25 -7.48
C GLN A 131 22.59 24.53 -7.28
N SER A 132 21.26 24.44 -7.33
CA SER A 132 20.38 25.62 -7.22
C SER A 132 20.12 26.07 -5.77
N LEU A 133 20.29 25.18 -4.79
CA LEU A 133 20.09 25.44 -3.36
C LEU A 133 21.35 25.08 -2.54
N PRO A 134 22.51 25.73 -2.79
CA PRO A 134 23.78 25.36 -2.16
C PRO A 134 23.79 25.53 -0.63
N ASN A 135 22.90 26.37 -0.09
CA ASN A 135 22.77 26.59 1.35
C ASN A 135 22.02 25.44 2.07
N GLU A 136 21.30 24.58 1.35
CA GLU A 136 20.54 23.47 1.91
C GLU A 136 21.41 22.20 2.00
N VAL A 137 22.35 22.20 2.94
CA VAL A 137 23.41 21.18 3.09
C VAL A 137 22.87 19.73 3.13
N LYS A 138 21.69 19.55 3.76
CA LYS A 138 21.03 18.24 3.89
C LYS A 138 20.60 17.64 2.55
N ILE A 139 20.28 18.47 1.56
CA ILE A 139 19.97 18.01 0.20
C ILE A 139 21.22 17.37 -0.42
N ASN A 140 22.39 17.98 -0.23
CA ASN A 140 23.65 17.42 -0.69
C ASN A 140 23.97 16.11 0.03
N GLU A 141 23.80 16.04 1.36
CA GLU A 141 23.99 14.80 2.12
C GLU A 141 23.10 13.65 1.62
N ALA A 142 21.79 13.91 1.44
CA ALA A 142 20.84 12.95 0.89
C ALA A 142 21.27 12.48 -0.51
N TYR A 143 21.64 13.42 -1.38
CA TYR A 143 22.12 13.09 -2.72
C TYR A 143 23.42 12.27 -2.69
N GLN A 144 24.41 12.62 -1.86
CA GLN A 144 25.65 11.84 -1.75
C GLN A 144 25.39 10.43 -1.21
N MET A 145 24.47 10.25 -0.27
CA MET A 145 24.10 8.93 0.25
C MET A 145 23.53 8.02 -0.85
N LEU A 146 22.62 8.55 -1.67
CA LEU A 146 22.05 7.84 -2.82
C LEU A 146 23.13 7.55 -3.89
N LYS A 147 23.98 8.54 -4.14
CA LYS A 147 25.06 8.47 -5.10
C LYS A 147 26.14 7.48 -4.67
N GLN A 148 26.47 7.35 -3.38
CA GLN A 148 27.54 6.48 -2.88
C GLN A 148 27.27 5.01 -3.20
N LYS A 149 26.05 4.49 -3.03
CA LYS A 149 25.75 3.08 -3.34
C LYS A 149 25.84 2.77 -4.83
N SER A 150 25.32 3.66 -5.67
CA SER A 150 25.40 3.53 -7.13
C SER A 150 26.82 3.76 -7.65
N LYS A 151 27.55 4.74 -7.09
CA LYS A 151 28.96 5.04 -7.43
C LYS A 151 29.91 3.95 -6.99
N THR A 152 29.74 3.35 -5.81
CA THR A 152 30.64 2.29 -5.36
C THR A 152 30.56 1.12 -6.32
N LEU A 153 29.37 0.66 -6.68
CA LEU A 153 29.20 -0.37 -7.71
C LEU A 153 29.76 0.09 -9.08
N GLN A 154 29.41 1.29 -9.54
CA GLN A 154 29.92 1.82 -10.83
C GLN A 154 31.44 2.05 -10.85
N ARG A 155 32.06 2.41 -9.72
CA ARG A 155 33.51 2.62 -9.57
C ARG A 155 34.23 1.29 -9.56
N LEU A 156 33.71 0.31 -8.79
CA LEU A 156 34.28 -1.03 -8.72
C LEU A 156 34.20 -1.73 -10.09
N LEU A 157 33.08 -1.59 -10.81
CA LEU A 157 32.91 -2.10 -12.17
C LEU A 157 33.78 -1.40 -13.24
N LYS A 158 34.16 -0.13 -13.02
CA LYS A 158 35.06 0.61 -13.92
C LYS A 158 36.54 0.45 -13.56
N SER A 159 36.86 -0.17 -12.43
CA SER A 159 38.23 -0.38 -11.99
C SER A 159 38.88 -1.52 -12.78
N ARG A 160 40.17 -1.38 -13.07
CA ARG A 160 41.00 -2.45 -13.67
C ARG A 160 41.70 -3.31 -12.62
N LYS A 161 41.48 -3.02 -11.32
CA LYS A 161 42.09 -3.78 -10.23
C LYS A 161 41.27 -5.04 -9.95
N PRO A 162 41.91 -6.21 -9.81
CA PRO A 162 41.20 -7.46 -9.53
C PRO A 162 40.43 -7.42 -8.20
N GLU A 163 41.00 -6.77 -7.18
CA GLU A 163 40.37 -6.59 -5.85
C GLU A 163 39.05 -5.81 -5.92
N ASP A 164 39.00 -4.76 -6.75
CA ASP A 164 37.80 -3.94 -6.92
C ASP A 164 36.71 -4.71 -7.69
N LEU A 165 37.09 -5.53 -8.68
CA LEU A 165 36.17 -6.38 -9.42
C LEU A 165 35.59 -7.49 -8.52
N GLU A 166 36.39 -8.05 -7.63
CA GLU A 166 35.94 -9.02 -6.64
C GLU A 166 34.92 -8.41 -5.67
N GLN A 167 35.17 -7.19 -5.20
CA GLN A 167 34.22 -6.44 -4.38
C GLN A 167 32.92 -6.11 -5.15
N ALA A 168 33.01 -5.77 -6.44
CA ALA A 168 31.83 -5.56 -7.28
C ALA A 168 30.99 -6.83 -7.38
N ASN A 169 31.63 -7.97 -7.65
CA ASN A 169 30.98 -9.27 -7.79
C ASN A 169 30.36 -9.73 -6.46
N ALA A 170 31.04 -9.51 -5.33
CA ALA A 170 30.49 -9.80 -4.00
C ALA A 170 29.26 -8.94 -3.70
N LEU A 171 29.30 -7.65 -4.05
CA LEU A 171 28.17 -6.73 -3.87
C LEU A 171 26.98 -7.14 -4.75
N ILE A 172 27.21 -7.40 -6.05
CA ILE A 172 26.18 -7.90 -6.97
C ILE A 172 25.57 -9.19 -6.43
N LYS A 173 26.39 -10.15 -6.03
CA LYS A 173 25.93 -11.43 -5.47
C LYS A 173 25.07 -11.23 -4.21
N SER A 174 25.45 -10.30 -3.34
CA SER A 174 24.66 -9.99 -2.14
C SER A 174 23.31 -9.33 -2.45
N LEU A 175 23.28 -8.46 -3.48
CA LEU A 175 22.07 -7.78 -3.93
C LEU A 175 21.11 -8.78 -4.61
N VAL A 176 21.64 -9.59 -5.53
CA VAL A 176 20.88 -10.66 -6.21
C VAL A 176 20.32 -11.64 -5.19
N LYS A 177 21.14 -12.13 -4.26
CA LYS A 177 20.69 -13.07 -3.22
C LYS A 177 19.57 -12.46 -2.36
N LYS A 178 19.71 -11.20 -1.96
CA LYS A 178 18.69 -10.51 -1.16
C LYS A 178 17.39 -10.29 -1.95
N ASP A 179 17.48 -9.99 -3.24
CA ASP A 179 16.30 -9.86 -4.11
C ASP A 179 15.64 -11.22 -4.35
N GLU A 180 16.41 -12.30 -4.54
CA GLU A 180 15.92 -13.68 -4.63
C GLU A 180 15.17 -14.08 -3.34
N GLU A 181 15.77 -13.88 -2.17
CA GLU A 181 15.13 -14.16 -0.86
C GLU A 181 13.82 -13.37 -0.69
N LYS A 182 13.79 -12.11 -1.13
CA LYS A 182 12.59 -11.27 -1.07
C LYS A 182 11.50 -11.76 -2.03
N ILE A 183 11.86 -12.08 -3.27
CA ILE A 183 10.93 -12.60 -4.29
C ILE A 183 10.36 -13.95 -3.83
N GLU A 184 11.19 -14.83 -3.29
CA GLU A 184 10.78 -16.12 -2.75
C GLU A 184 9.79 -15.95 -1.58
N LYS A 185 10.09 -15.05 -0.63
CA LYS A 185 9.17 -14.75 0.48
C LYS A 185 7.81 -14.25 -0.03
N LEU A 186 7.80 -13.34 -0.99
CA LEU A 186 6.57 -12.81 -1.59
C LEU A 186 5.79 -13.89 -2.35
N SER A 187 6.49 -14.72 -3.12
CA SER A 187 5.89 -15.85 -3.87
C SER A 187 5.26 -16.87 -2.93
N ASN A 188 6.00 -17.32 -1.91
CA ASN A 188 5.51 -18.28 -0.92
C ASN A 188 4.28 -17.74 -0.19
N ARG A 189 4.30 -16.47 0.18
CA ARG A 189 3.14 -15.83 0.81
C ARG A 189 1.93 -15.79 -0.13
N ALA A 190 2.11 -15.42 -1.39
CA ALA A 190 1.02 -15.37 -2.36
C ALA A 190 0.35 -16.75 -2.52
N ILE A 191 1.16 -17.81 -2.62
CA ILE A 191 0.69 -19.19 -2.70
C ILE A 191 -0.12 -19.59 -1.46
N GLU A 192 0.39 -19.29 -0.26
CA GLU A 192 -0.32 -19.63 0.99
C GLU A 192 -1.64 -18.86 1.11
N LEU A 193 -1.65 -17.56 0.80
CA LEU A 193 -2.88 -16.75 0.82
C LEU A 193 -3.91 -17.22 -0.21
N GLU A 194 -3.46 -17.63 -1.40
CA GLU A 194 -4.34 -18.18 -2.43
C GLU A 194 -5.02 -19.48 -1.97
N LYS A 195 -4.27 -20.39 -1.33
CA LYS A 195 -4.83 -21.62 -0.74
C LYS A 195 -5.89 -21.30 0.31
N VAL A 196 -5.59 -20.37 1.22
CA VAL A 196 -6.52 -19.93 2.26
C VAL A 196 -7.80 -19.38 1.62
N GLN A 197 -7.68 -18.44 0.69
CA GLN A 197 -8.81 -17.79 0.04
C GLN A 197 -9.67 -18.77 -0.76
N ASN A 198 -9.06 -19.73 -1.45
CA ASN A 198 -9.79 -20.77 -2.17
C ASN A 198 -10.63 -21.64 -1.22
N ASN A 199 -10.06 -22.10 -0.11
CA ASN A 199 -10.79 -22.89 0.88
C ASN A 199 -11.92 -22.08 1.55
N ILE A 200 -11.65 -20.81 1.90
CA ILE A 200 -12.66 -19.88 2.43
C ILE A 200 -13.82 -19.75 1.44
N ARG A 201 -13.52 -19.56 0.16
CA ARG A 201 -14.52 -19.35 -0.89
C ARG A 201 -15.43 -20.57 -1.04
N VAL A 202 -14.84 -21.76 -1.18
CA VAL A 202 -15.61 -23.00 -1.36
C VAL A 202 -16.49 -23.27 -0.13
N LEU A 203 -15.94 -23.16 1.08
CA LEU A 203 -16.75 -23.38 2.28
C LEU A 203 -17.85 -22.33 2.43
N SER A 204 -17.56 -21.06 2.12
CA SER A 204 -18.58 -20.01 2.14
C SER A 204 -19.73 -20.30 1.17
N GLU A 205 -19.41 -20.75 -0.05
CA GLU A 205 -20.41 -21.08 -1.07
C GLU A 205 -21.30 -22.24 -0.63
N MET A 206 -20.70 -23.30 -0.08
CA MET A 206 -21.45 -24.43 0.48
C MET A 206 -22.35 -24.00 1.65
N LEU A 207 -21.86 -23.11 2.53
CA LEU A 207 -22.64 -22.59 3.66
C LEU A 207 -23.78 -21.65 3.25
N ILE A 208 -23.64 -20.92 2.14
CA ILE A 208 -24.71 -20.07 1.59
C ILE A 208 -25.88 -20.91 1.10
N HIS A 209 -25.60 -22.08 0.51
CA HIS A 209 -26.60 -23.01 0.00
C HIS A 209 -27.00 -24.10 0.99
N TYR A 210 -26.48 -24.04 2.21
CA TYR A 210 -26.73 -25.04 3.23
C TYR A 210 -28.21 -25.06 3.61
N ASN A 211 -28.82 -26.23 3.47
CA ASN A 211 -30.16 -26.51 3.96
C ASN A 211 -30.17 -27.87 4.66
N HIS A 212 -30.47 -27.85 5.96
CA HIS A 212 -30.49 -29.01 6.85
C HIS A 212 -31.40 -30.15 6.37
N SER A 213 -32.44 -29.86 5.57
CA SER A 213 -33.38 -30.88 5.08
C SER A 213 -32.92 -31.57 3.78
N THR A 214 -32.01 -30.94 3.02
CA THR A 214 -31.63 -31.41 1.67
C THR A 214 -30.14 -31.69 1.51
N VAL A 215 -29.31 -31.32 2.49
CA VAL A 215 -27.86 -31.54 2.45
C VAL A 215 -27.53 -33.02 2.47
N THR A 216 -26.68 -33.44 1.53
CA THR A 216 -26.20 -34.82 1.39
C THR A 216 -25.05 -35.10 2.35
N GLU A 217 -24.82 -36.38 2.66
CA GLU A 217 -23.72 -36.77 3.55
C GLU A 217 -22.35 -36.43 2.96
N ALA A 218 -22.17 -36.57 1.65
CA ALA A 218 -20.96 -36.18 0.95
C ALA A 218 -20.67 -34.66 1.05
N GLU A 219 -21.72 -33.83 1.02
CA GLU A 219 -21.57 -32.38 1.23
C GLU A 219 -21.15 -32.06 2.67
N LYS A 220 -21.70 -32.76 3.68
CA LYS A 220 -21.29 -32.59 5.08
C LYS A 220 -19.84 -32.99 5.30
N GLU A 221 -19.42 -34.14 4.77
CA GLU A 221 -18.03 -34.59 4.84
C GLU A 221 -17.08 -33.57 4.20
N THR A 222 -17.44 -33.07 3.02
CA THR A 222 -16.66 -32.05 2.31
C THR A 222 -16.55 -30.75 3.12
N MET A 223 -17.66 -30.26 3.71
CA MET A 223 -17.63 -29.07 4.55
C MET A 223 -16.81 -29.28 5.82
N SER A 224 -16.89 -30.46 6.45
CA SER A 224 -16.06 -30.80 7.61
C SER A 224 -14.57 -30.79 7.26
N TYR A 225 -14.20 -31.40 6.13
CA TYR A 225 -12.82 -31.41 5.64
C TYR A 225 -12.30 -29.97 5.39
N LEU A 226 -13.09 -29.13 4.72
CA LEU A 226 -12.74 -27.74 4.47
C LEU A 226 -12.59 -26.93 5.77
N ARG A 227 -13.45 -27.18 6.77
CA ARG A 227 -13.36 -26.58 8.10
C ARG A 227 -12.02 -26.95 8.76
N ASP A 228 -11.68 -28.24 8.76
CA ASP A 228 -10.44 -28.74 9.37
C ASP A 228 -9.20 -28.17 8.66
N GLU A 229 -9.22 -28.04 7.33
CA GLU A 229 -8.14 -27.37 6.59
C GLU A 229 -8.03 -25.89 6.90
N LEU A 230 -9.16 -25.17 7.02
CA LEU A 230 -9.15 -23.77 7.43
C LEU A 230 -8.58 -23.56 8.83
N GLU A 231 -8.84 -24.47 9.77
CA GLU A 231 -8.20 -24.41 11.10
C GLU A 231 -6.68 -24.55 11.03
N LYS A 232 -6.15 -25.39 10.12
CA LYS A 232 -4.69 -25.52 9.91
C LYS A 232 -4.03 -24.27 9.36
N PHE A 233 -4.77 -23.39 8.69
CA PHE A 233 -4.22 -22.13 8.16
C PHE A 233 -4.08 -21.02 9.22
N ARG A 234 -4.75 -21.11 10.38
CA ARG A 234 -4.58 -20.12 11.46
C ARG A 234 -3.12 -19.89 11.89
N PRO A 235 -2.34 -20.94 12.25
CA PRO A 235 -0.93 -20.74 12.60
C PRO A 235 -0.08 -20.24 11.44
N VAL A 236 -0.43 -20.59 10.19
CA VAL A 236 0.28 -20.10 9.00
C VAL A 236 0.10 -18.59 8.85
N LEU A 237 -1.14 -18.09 8.92
CA LEU A 237 -1.44 -16.65 8.82
C LEU A 237 -0.83 -15.87 9.99
N PHE A 238 -0.88 -16.41 11.20
CA PHE A 238 -0.24 -15.79 12.37
C PHE A 238 1.27 -15.66 12.18
N ARG A 239 1.93 -16.73 11.71
CA ARG A 239 3.37 -16.71 11.40
C ARG A 239 3.69 -15.68 10.33
N LEU A 240 2.93 -15.65 9.22
CA LEU A 240 3.12 -14.67 8.15
C LEU A 240 2.98 -13.23 8.65
N ALA A 241 1.99 -12.96 9.51
CA ALA A 241 1.80 -11.62 10.09
C ALA A 241 2.94 -11.24 11.04
N THR A 242 3.45 -12.20 11.82
CA THR A 242 4.54 -11.95 12.79
C THR A 242 5.90 -11.78 12.10
N GLU A 243 6.11 -12.45 10.97
CA GLU A 243 7.31 -12.32 10.15
C GLU A 243 7.29 -11.09 9.21
N SER A 244 6.19 -10.34 9.18
CA SER A 244 6.08 -9.08 8.44
C SER A 244 6.75 -7.93 9.20
N GLU A 245 7.53 -7.12 8.47
CA GLU A 245 8.23 -5.95 9.02
C GLU A 245 7.31 -4.72 9.03
N ASP A 246 7.71 -3.67 9.78
CA ASP A 246 7.02 -2.39 9.80
C ASP A 246 6.94 -1.78 8.38
N GLY A 247 5.72 -1.62 7.87
CA GLY A 247 5.49 -1.11 6.52
C GLY A 247 5.51 -2.17 5.41
N ASP A 248 5.45 -3.46 5.75
CA ASP A 248 5.12 -4.52 4.79
C ASP A 248 3.73 -4.24 4.19
N GLU A 249 3.70 -3.84 2.92
CA GLU A 249 2.47 -3.50 2.17
C GLU A 249 1.43 -4.61 2.21
N GLY A 250 1.87 -5.84 2.44
CA GLY A 250 1.02 -6.99 2.37
C GLY A 250 0.60 -7.59 3.72
N LEU A 251 1.01 -6.99 4.84
CA LEU A 251 0.45 -7.31 6.14
C LEU A 251 -1.09 -7.18 6.13
N GLY A 252 -1.62 -6.17 5.43
CA GLY A 252 -3.05 -5.98 5.28
C GLY A 252 -3.78 -7.18 4.65
N GLU A 253 -3.20 -7.80 3.63
CA GLU A 253 -3.80 -8.98 2.98
C GLU A 253 -3.84 -10.19 3.91
N ILE A 254 -2.79 -10.38 4.71
CA ILE A 254 -2.72 -11.47 5.69
C ILE A 254 -3.81 -11.30 6.75
N LEU A 255 -3.95 -10.08 7.28
CA LEU A 255 -4.97 -9.78 8.29
C LEU A 255 -6.39 -9.97 7.72
N LEU A 256 -6.64 -9.49 6.50
CA LEU A 256 -7.94 -9.68 5.82
C LEU A 256 -8.26 -11.17 5.60
N ALA A 257 -7.27 -11.98 5.23
CA ALA A 257 -7.44 -13.42 5.10
C ALA A 257 -7.76 -14.07 6.46
N SER A 258 -7.08 -13.64 7.53
CA SER A 258 -7.30 -14.12 8.90
C SER A 258 -8.71 -13.81 9.42
N ASP A 259 -9.19 -12.60 9.17
CA ASP A 259 -10.54 -12.17 9.55
C ASP A 259 -11.60 -12.94 8.76
N SER A 260 -11.38 -13.10 7.44
CA SER A 260 -12.29 -13.85 6.56
C SER A 260 -12.38 -15.32 6.97
N LEU A 261 -11.24 -15.94 7.28
CA LEU A 261 -11.15 -17.31 7.79
C LEU A 261 -11.94 -17.45 9.09
N SER A 262 -11.73 -16.55 10.05
CA SER A 262 -12.42 -16.57 11.34
C SER A 262 -13.93 -16.41 11.18
N ARG A 263 -14.36 -15.56 10.26
CA ARG A 263 -15.79 -15.34 9.95
C ARG A 263 -16.44 -16.59 9.37
N VAL A 264 -15.82 -17.24 8.40
CA VAL A 264 -16.37 -18.45 7.76
C VAL A 264 -16.44 -19.61 8.72
N LEU A 265 -15.41 -19.82 9.55
CA LEU A 265 -15.42 -20.84 10.59
C LEU A 265 -16.53 -20.59 11.62
N SER A 266 -16.71 -19.33 12.05
CA SER A 266 -17.82 -18.97 12.95
C SER A 266 -19.20 -19.21 12.33
N GLN A 267 -19.33 -18.98 11.01
CA GLN A 267 -20.56 -19.26 10.27
C GLN A 267 -20.84 -20.76 10.16
N TYR A 268 -19.80 -21.57 9.93
CA TYR A 268 -19.89 -23.03 9.94
C TYR A 268 -20.40 -23.53 11.29
N GLU A 269 -19.77 -23.12 12.39
CA GLU A 269 -20.15 -23.57 13.74
C GLU A 269 -21.61 -23.22 14.08
N ARG A 270 -22.07 -22.03 13.67
CA ARG A 270 -23.46 -21.61 13.90
C ARG A 270 -24.47 -22.37 13.05
N LEU A 271 -24.16 -22.70 11.79
CA LEU A 271 -25.13 -23.29 10.88
C LEU A 271 -25.15 -24.82 10.93
N VAL A 272 -23.97 -25.45 11.07
CA VAL A 272 -23.82 -26.90 10.94
C VAL A 272 -23.74 -27.56 12.31
N THR A 273 -22.94 -27.04 13.24
CA THR A 273 -22.76 -27.64 14.57
C THR A 273 -23.99 -27.44 15.47
N GLN A 274 -24.63 -26.26 15.43
CA GLN A 274 -25.88 -26.04 16.19
C GLN A 274 -27.08 -26.84 15.64
N ASP A 275 -27.11 -27.14 14.34
CA ASP A 275 -28.15 -28.01 13.75
C ASP A 275 -28.00 -29.46 14.23
N HIS A 276 -26.77 -29.97 14.33
CA HIS A 276 -26.50 -31.29 14.90
C HIS A 276 -26.94 -31.37 16.37
N TYR A 277 -26.59 -30.37 17.19
CA TYR A 277 -26.99 -30.36 18.60
C TYR A 277 -28.51 -30.33 18.79
N ASN A 278 -29.24 -29.54 17.98
CA ASN A 278 -30.69 -29.48 18.07
C ASN A 278 -31.36 -30.82 17.65
N LYS A 279 -30.84 -31.50 16.63
CA LYS A 279 -31.35 -32.83 16.23
C LYS A 279 -31.09 -33.92 17.26
N ASP A 280 -29.92 -33.92 17.90
CA ASP A 280 -29.61 -34.92 18.94
C ASP A 280 -30.55 -34.77 20.14
N VAL A 281 -30.84 -33.52 20.55
CA VAL A 281 -31.81 -33.23 21.61
C VAL A 281 -33.24 -33.63 21.20
N GLU A 282 -33.63 -33.38 19.96
CA GLU A 282 -34.96 -33.75 19.44
C GLU A 282 -35.12 -35.27 19.36
N ILE A 283 -34.07 -36.00 18.96
CA ILE A 283 -34.02 -37.47 18.98
C ILE A 283 -34.09 -38.00 20.42
N GLU A 284 -33.31 -37.46 21.36
CA GLU A 284 -33.39 -37.84 22.77
C GLU A 284 -34.80 -37.64 23.35
N PHE A 285 -35.47 -36.54 22.99
CA PHE A 285 -36.83 -36.26 23.43
C PHE A 285 -37.85 -37.26 22.88
N ILE A 286 -37.74 -37.61 21.59
CA ILE A 286 -38.59 -38.64 20.95
C ILE A 286 -38.35 -40.01 21.59
N TYR A 287 -37.10 -40.39 21.84
CA TYR A 287 -36.78 -41.65 22.53
C TYR A 287 -37.38 -41.68 23.95
N PHE A 288 -37.29 -40.57 24.69
CA PHE A 288 -37.89 -40.46 26.01
C PHE A 288 -39.42 -40.62 25.98
N GLU A 289 -40.09 -39.99 25.01
CA GLU A 289 -41.55 -40.05 24.85
C GLU A 289 -42.04 -41.45 24.39
N ILE A 290 -41.27 -42.15 23.56
CA ILE A 290 -41.53 -43.55 23.19
C ILE A 290 -41.38 -44.47 24.41
N ILE A 291 -40.32 -44.29 25.21
CA ILE A 291 -40.07 -45.10 26.42
C ILE A 291 -41.19 -44.88 27.45
N GLU A 292 -41.64 -43.64 27.69
CA GLU A 292 -42.78 -43.37 28.59
C GLU A 292 -44.08 -44.03 28.11
N ASN A 293 -44.35 -44.04 26.80
CA ASN A 293 -45.56 -44.64 26.25
C ASN A 293 -45.54 -46.18 26.26
N VAL A 294 -44.36 -46.82 26.24
CA VAL A 294 -44.21 -48.28 26.34
C VAL A 294 -44.28 -48.78 27.79
N LEU A 295 -44.01 -47.91 28.77
CA LEU A 295 -44.04 -48.23 30.20
C LEU A 295 -45.40 -47.96 30.90
N ARG A 296 -46.40 -47.46 30.17
CA ARG A 296 -47.81 -47.34 30.62
C ARG A 296 -48.66 -48.48 30.09
#